data_AF-A0A813GIX1-F1
#
_entry.id   AF-A0A813GIX1-F1
#
_cell.length_a   1.000
_cell.length_b   1.000
_cell.length_c   1.000
_cell.angle_alpha   90.00
_cell.angle_beta   90.00
_cell.angle_gamma   90.00
#
_symmetry.space_group_name_H-M   'P 1'
#
loop_
_entity.id
_entity.type
_entity.pdbx_description
1 polymer ?
#
loop_
_entity_poly.entity_id
_entity_poly.type
_entity_poly.pdbx_seq_one_letter_code
_entity_poly.pdbx_strand_id
1 'polypeptide(L)'
;AGLGKLQQVLQHRCSAAIGAGTGPLLRQKLADLKERAATASGQLDDLKARACDQRQHAAGLALLQRAQADAKKAQAWLLRIKEVQAPFQAVEVLPETDADPALRAADEVAAAAEPQIRSLQALLQERLVQSRRLEGVLRTSTANEIKALQAQVDAVFLKVTELKVDTFARRTMRQMAEAVVAVQKAEAKVRRISEVSAPLSQDNLESSAAGSFREVTRQVQLIEEAGKAACQQAKDAIAKHKTDRKDQESPSFHNQLSKLGARLASAEAQLAGLGRAAREAEENRGRLQVRKGELAKLEEQVDELELLTLPLGDERPCDEAETSTFSKLWAVQQALQTWLADAEALQDNPHGALRLAMGRLLASGRLLRGRLEEVKATTGARRECALCRVFMSLGQEEACRVEAAMKQAEEVEGPFLKGIEILSPALALETIALCEAAAASTQKALEKARLFFAESCKEAAAFKCEDPALRLSVQSLTKLSARVHTVAQKLRQYCKDMEGRKRLKGNS
;
A
#
# COMPACT_ATOMS: atom_id res chain seq x y z
N ALA A 1 47.83 61.90 -24.57
CA ALA A 1 48.67 62.80 -23.75
C ALA A 1 48.85 64.21 -24.33
N GLY A 2 48.84 64.39 -25.67
CA GLY A 2 49.10 65.69 -26.31
C GLY A 2 48.06 66.78 -26.02
N LEU A 3 46.75 66.50 -26.19
CA LEU A 3 45.67 67.48 -26.06
C LEU A 3 45.45 68.00 -24.63
N GLY A 4 45.49 67.12 -23.62
CA GLY A 4 45.37 67.55 -22.22
C GLY A 4 46.51 68.46 -21.78
N LYS A 5 47.74 68.18 -22.25
CA LYS A 5 48.89 69.10 -22.07
C LYS A 5 48.67 70.42 -22.82
N LEU A 6 48.12 70.39 -24.03
CA LEU A 6 47.82 71.58 -24.82
C LEU A 6 46.75 72.46 -24.15
N GLN A 7 45.74 71.85 -23.53
CA GLN A 7 44.70 72.52 -22.76
C GLN A 7 45.26 73.13 -21.47
N GLN A 8 46.11 72.41 -20.73
CA GLN A 8 46.82 72.94 -19.56
C GLN A 8 47.72 74.14 -19.93
N VAL A 9 48.44 74.07 -21.06
CA VAL A 9 49.27 75.17 -21.56
C VAL A 9 48.43 76.39 -21.95
N LEU A 10 47.29 76.19 -22.63
CA LEU A 10 46.36 77.27 -22.96
C LEU A 10 45.73 77.90 -21.72
N GLN A 11 45.44 77.10 -20.69
CA GLN A 11 44.88 77.56 -19.41
C GLN A 11 45.89 78.40 -18.64
N HIS A 12 47.15 77.95 -18.57
CA HIS A 12 48.27 78.71 -17.99
C HIS A 12 48.57 80.02 -18.73
N ARG A 13 48.52 80.01 -20.06
CA ARG A 13 48.76 81.22 -20.87
C ARG A 13 47.63 82.24 -20.76
N CYS A 14 46.38 81.78 -20.64
CA CYS A 14 45.25 82.68 -20.44
C CYS A 14 45.21 83.28 -19.03
N SER A 15 45.53 82.52 -17.98
CA SER A 15 45.62 83.07 -16.62
C SER A 15 46.75 84.09 -16.50
N ALA A 16 47.90 83.85 -17.14
CA ALA A 16 48.98 84.82 -17.25
C ALA A 16 48.57 86.11 -18.00
N ALA A 17 47.78 86.00 -19.08
CA ALA A 17 47.34 87.15 -19.87
C ALA A 17 46.32 88.06 -19.14
N ILE A 18 45.54 87.52 -18.19
CA ILE A 18 44.56 88.26 -17.39
C ILE A 18 45.24 89.16 -16.34
N GLY A 19 46.37 88.73 -15.78
CA GLY A 19 47.14 89.50 -14.79
C GLY A 19 47.93 90.69 -15.35
N ALA A 20 48.11 90.78 -16.66
CA ALA A 20 49.04 91.72 -17.31
C ALA A 20 48.38 92.95 -17.99
N GLY A 21 47.12 93.28 -17.71
CA GLY A 21 46.48 94.51 -18.25
C GLY A 21 46.18 94.51 -19.76
N THR A 22 46.02 93.34 -20.37
CA THR A 22 45.76 93.19 -21.81
C THR A 22 44.37 93.71 -22.24
N GLY A 23 44.30 94.41 -23.38
CA GLY A 23 43.10 95.04 -23.93
C GLY A 23 41.97 94.07 -24.35
N PRO A 24 40.72 94.55 -24.45
CA PRO A 24 39.51 93.70 -24.53
C PRO A 24 39.46 92.74 -25.74
N LEU A 25 39.97 93.15 -26.91
CA LEU A 25 40.00 92.33 -28.13
C LEU A 25 40.84 91.06 -28.01
N LEU A 26 41.96 91.11 -27.28
CA LEU A 26 42.87 89.98 -27.12
C LEU A 26 42.32 88.95 -26.13
N ARG A 27 41.58 89.41 -25.11
CA ARG A 27 40.81 88.56 -24.20
C ARG A 27 39.71 87.80 -24.93
N GLN A 28 38.99 88.46 -25.84
CA GLN A 28 37.95 87.83 -26.65
C GLN A 28 38.51 86.72 -27.55
N LYS A 29 39.58 86.98 -28.32
CA LYS A 29 40.21 85.94 -29.16
C LYS A 29 40.74 84.74 -28.36
N LEU A 30 41.26 84.96 -27.16
CA LEU A 30 41.69 83.88 -26.27
C LEU A 30 40.51 83.09 -25.70
N ALA A 31 39.38 83.73 -25.43
CA ALA A 31 38.13 83.06 -25.05
C ALA A 31 37.61 82.19 -26.21
N ASP A 32 37.55 82.72 -27.44
CA ASP A 32 37.10 81.98 -28.63
C ASP A 32 38.00 80.77 -28.95
N LEU A 33 39.31 80.89 -28.71
CA LEU A 33 40.26 79.77 -28.87
C LEU A 33 40.08 78.71 -27.78
N LYS A 34 39.81 79.13 -26.54
CA LYS A 34 39.48 78.21 -25.44
C LYS A 34 38.19 77.45 -25.73
N GLU A 35 37.16 78.14 -26.21
CA GLU A 35 35.88 77.53 -26.57
C GLU A 35 36.06 76.52 -27.70
N ARG A 36 36.72 76.90 -28.80
CA ARG A 36 37.02 75.96 -29.91
C ARG A 36 37.86 74.77 -29.48
N ALA A 37 38.86 74.96 -28.62
CA ALA A 37 39.66 73.86 -28.09
C ALA A 37 38.83 72.92 -27.21
N ALA A 38 37.90 73.47 -26.41
CA ALA A 38 36.96 72.68 -25.63
C ALA A 38 36.00 71.90 -26.52
N THR A 39 35.43 72.52 -27.56
CA THR A 39 34.58 71.85 -28.55
C THR A 39 35.32 70.74 -29.28
N ALA A 40 36.54 70.99 -29.75
CA ALA A 40 37.36 69.99 -30.44
C ALA A 40 37.77 68.84 -29.51
N SER A 41 38.07 69.13 -28.24
CA SER A 41 38.31 68.08 -27.22
C SER A 41 37.06 67.24 -27.00
N GLY A 42 35.90 67.88 -26.86
CA GLY A 42 34.61 67.20 -26.74
C GLY A 42 34.33 66.28 -27.93
N GLN A 43 34.45 66.80 -29.15
CA GLN A 43 34.28 66.01 -30.38
C GLN A 43 35.25 64.83 -30.47
N LEU A 44 36.50 65.02 -30.05
CA LEU A 44 37.50 63.96 -30.08
C LEU A 44 37.25 62.90 -29.00
N ASP A 45 36.77 63.30 -27.83
CA ASP A 45 36.36 62.37 -26.78
C ASP A 45 35.07 61.62 -27.16
N ASP A 46 34.13 62.29 -27.84
CA ASP A 46 32.96 61.66 -28.46
C ASP A 46 33.35 60.64 -29.55
N LEU A 47 34.32 60.98 -30.41
CA LEU A 47 34.82 60.07 -31.44
C LEU A 47 35.54 58.86 -30.83
N LYS A 48 36.32 59.06 -29.76
CA LYS A 48 36.94 57.94 -29.03
C LYS A 48 35.89 57.05 -28.38
N ALA A 49 34.86 57.65 -27.77
CA ALA A 49 33.75 56.91 -27.18
C ALA A 49 33.06 56.06 -28.26
N ARG A 50 32.69 56.67 -29.40
CA ARG A 50 32.10 55.97 -30.55
C ARG A 50 33.00 54.87 -31.11
N ALA A 51 34.31 55.11 -31.24
CA ALA A 51 35.25 54.10 -31.71
C ALA A 51 35.41 52.94 -30.72
N CYS A 52 35.38 53.23 -29.41
CA CYS A 52 35.34 52.21 -28.36
C CYS A 52 34.05 51.38 -28.46
N ASP A 53 32.90 52.04 -28.55
CA ASP A 53 31.59 51.40 -28.68
C ASP A 53 31.51 50.51 -29.92
N GLN A 54 31.96 51.01 -31.07
CA GLN A 54 32.01 50.23 -32.32
C GLN A 54 32.93 49.02 -32.21
N ARG A 55 34.08 49.16 -31.55
CA ARG A 55 35.02 48.06 -31.32
C ARG A 55 34.42 47.01 -30.39
N GLN A 56 33.77 47.44 -29.29
CA GLN A 56 33.08 46.54 -28.37
C GLN A 56 31.91 45.82 -29.06
N HIS A 57 31.15 46.54 -29.88
CA HIS A 57 30.05 45.98 -30.65
C HIS A 57 30.54 44.92 -31.65
N ALA A 58 31.60 45.22 -32.42
CA ALA A 58 32.21 44.25 -33.33
C ALA A 58 32.74 43.01 -32.60
N ALA A 59 33.37 43.19 -31.43
CA ALA A 59 33.82 42.09 -30.59
C ALA A 59 32.65 41.23 -30.07
N GLY A 60 31.57 41.85 -29.63
CA GLY A 60 30.34 41.17 -29.21
C GLY A 60 29.73 40.33 -30.33
N LEU A 61 29.58 40.91 -31.53
CA LEU A 61 29.08 40.20 -32.71
C LEU A 61 29.98 39.01 -33.09
N ALA A 62 31.30 39.17 -33.06
CA ALA A 62 32.22 38.08 -33.36
C ALA A 62 32.13 36.94 -32.34
N LEU A 63 31.93 37.25 -31.05
CA LEU A 63 31.68 36.23 -30.02
C LEU A 63 30.38 35.47 -30.28
N LEU A 64 29.30 36.19 -30.60
CA LEU A 64 27.99 35.60 -30.89
C LEU A 64 28.02 34.71 -32.13
N GLN A 65 28.63 35.15 -33.23
CA GLN A 65 28.76 34.34 -34.45
C GLN A 65 29.50 33.03 -34.20
N ARG A 66 30.58 33.06 -33.41
CA ARG A 66 31.34 31.86 -33.03
C ARG A 66 30.51 30.94 -32.12
N ALA A 67 29.79 31.50 -31.15
CA ALA A 67 28.89 30.75 -30.28
C ALA A 67 27.76 30.08 -31.07
N GLN A 68 27.16 30.79 -32.03
CA GLN A 68 26.12 30.26 -32.92
C GLN A 68 26.66 29.14 -33.82
N ALA A 69 27.87 29.29 -34.37
CA ALA A 69 28.51 28.24 -35.17
C ALA A 69 28.71 26.94 -34.37
N ASP A 70 29.11 27.06 -33.11
CA ASP A 70 29.29 25.90 -32.24
C ASP A 70 27.97 25.27 -31.79
N ALA A 71 26.93 26.07 -31.52
CA ALA A 71 25.59 25.56 -31.27
C ALA A 71 25.03 24.79 -32.50
N LYS A 72 25.26 25.29 -33.72
CA LYS A 72 24.89 24.58 -34.97
C LYS A 72 25.59 23.22 -35.10
N LYS A 73 26.87 23.12 -34.70
CA LYS A 73 27.58 21.82 -34.67
C LYS A 73 26.92 20.84 -33.69
N ALA A 74 26.46 21.30 -32.53
CA ALA A 74 25.71 20.46 -31.60
C ALA A 74 24.35 20.02 -32.21
N GLN A 75 23.63 20.92 -32.88
CA GLN A 75 22.36 20.58 -33.54
C GLN A 75 22.52 19.53 -34.65
N ALA A 76 23.65 19.49 -35.36
CA ALA A 76 23.94 18.44 -36.33
C ALA A 76 24.00 17.05 -35.68
N TRP A 77 24.53 16.94 -34.45
CA TRP A 77 24.50 15.69 -33.68
C TRP A 77 23.08 15.28 -33.31
N LEU A 78 22.20 16.23 -32.99
CA LEU A 78 20.80 15.92 -32.70
C LEU A 78 20.08 15.24 -33.88
N LEU A 79 20.37 15.65 -35.11
CA LEU A 79 19.81 14.98 -36.31
C LEU A 79 20.31 13.55 -36.43
N ARG A 80 21.61 13.31 -36.25
CA ARG A 80 22.20 11.95 -36.26
C ARG A 80 21.61 11.06 -35.16
N ILE A 81 21.39 11.60 -33.96
CA ILE A 81 20.73 10.89 -32.86
C ILE A 81 19.31 10.48 -33.27
N LYS A 82 18.55 11.36 -33.92
CA LYS A 82 17.20 11.04 -34.41
C LYS A 82 17.22 9.95 -35.48
N GLU A 83 18.19 10.00 -36.40
CA GLU A 83 18.35 8.99 -37.46
C GLU A 83 18.59 7.59 -36.87
N VAL A 84 19.54 7.44 -35.93
CA VAL A 84 19.80 6.13 -35.28
C VAL A 84 18.67 5.67 -34.35
N GLN A 85 17.83 6.59 -33.88
CA GLN A 85 16.64 6.25 -33.09
C GLN A 85 15.44 5.84 -33.94
N ALA A 86 15.39 6.20 -35.22
CA ALA A 86 14.24 5.95 -36.09
C ALA A 86 13.78 4.48 -36.13
N PRO A 87 14.68 3.46 -36.19
CA PRO A 87 14.27 2.05 -36.17
C PRO A 87 13.48 1.66 -34.91
N PHE A 88 13.78 2.30 -33.78
CA PHE A 88 13.17 1.98 -32.49
C PHE A 88 11.87 2.75 -32.22
N GLN A 89 11.45 3.66 -33.11
CA GLN A 89 10.22 4.44 -32.93
C GLN A 89 8.97 3.68 -33.38
N ALA A 90 9.11 2.77 -34.35
CA ALA A 90 7.98 2.00 -34.90
C ALA A 90 7.68 0.72 -34.10
N VAL A 91 8.71 0.07 -33.56
CA VAL A 91 8.60 -1.20 -32.85
C VAL A 91 9.50 -1.17 -31.62
N GLU A 92 8.95 -1.52 -30.46
CA GLU A 92 9.68 -1.52 -29.19
C GLU A 92 10.79 -2.58 -29.15
N VAL A 93 10.57 -3.72 -29.81
CA VAL A 93 11.53 -4.83 -29.94
C VAL A 93 11.78 -5.11 -31.42
N LEU A 94 12.94 -4.69 -31.91
CA LEU A 94 13.37 -5.02 -33.27
C LEU A 94 13.71 -6.52 -33.37
N PRO A 95 13.49 -7.15 -34.54
CA PRO A 95 14.02 -8.47 -34.83
C PRO A 95 15.53 -8.54 -34.59
N GLU A 96 16.05 -9.71 -34.19
CA GLU A 96 17.47 -9.86 -33.84
C GLU A 96 18.42 -9.46 -34.97
N THR A 97 18.01 -9.67 -36.22
CA THR A 97 18.78 -9.31 -37.43
C THR A 97 19.03 -7.81 -37.53
N ASP A 98 18.07 -7.00 -37.08
CA ASP A 98 18.05 -5.55 -37.28
C ASP A 98 18.44 -4.80 -35.99
N ALA A 99 18.21 -5.43 -34.83
CA ALA A 99 18.52 -4.87 -33.53
C ALA A 99 20.03 -4.68 -33.32
N ASP A 100 20.87 -5.66 -33.70
CA ASP A 100 22.32 -5.59 -33.50
C ASP A 100 22.97 -4.40 -34.25
N PRO A 101 22.74 -4.25 -35.57
CA PRO A 101 23.28 -3.11 -36.30
C PRO A 101 22.77 -1.77 -35.76
N ALA A 102 21.48 -1.66 -35.42
CA ALA A 102 20.90 -0.43 -34.91
C ALA A 102 21.47 -0.02 -33.54
N LEU A 103 21.68 -0.98 -32.63
CA LEU A 103 22.29 -0.73 -31.33
C LEU A 103 23.77 -0.34 -31.45
N ARG A 104 24.52 -0.96 -32.37
CA ARG A 104 25.92 -0.58 -32.64
C ARG A 104 26.02 0.83 -33.21
N ALA A 105 25.17 1.17 -34.18
CA ALA A 105 25.12 2.51 -34.76
C ALA A 105 24.78 3.58 -33.71
N ALA A 106 23.83 3.28 -32.80
CA ALA A 106 23.49 4.18 -31.70
C ALA A 106 24.66 4.39 -30.73
N ASP A 107 25.38 3.33 -30.35
CA ASP A 107 26.57 3.42 -29.50
C ASP A 107 27.70 4.21 -30.17
N GLU A 108 27.96 4.00 -31.46
CA GLU A 108 28.96 4.73 -32.23
C GLU A 108 28.65 6.23 -32.29
N VAL A 109 27.39 6.58 -32.58
CA VAL A 109 26.93 7.99 -32.57
C VAL A 109 27.06 8.60 -31.19
N ALA A 110 26.66 7.89 -30.13
CA ALA A 110 26.75 8.39 -28.77
C ALA A 110 28.22 8.59 -28.32
N ALA A 111 29.09 7.62 -28.61
CA ALA A 111 30.52 7.67 -28.29
C ALA A 111 31.25 8.80 -29.03
N ALA A 112 30.87 9.07 -30.29
CA ALA A 112 31.43 10.17 -31.06
C ALA A 112 30.87 11.55 -30.64
N ALA A 113 29.58 11.64 -30.33
CA ALA A 113 28.91 12.90 -29.98
C ALA A 113 29.33 13.43 -28.59
N GLU A 114 29.49 12.55 -27.60
CA GLU A 114 29.77 12.94 -26.22
C GLU A 114 31.02 13.83 -26.04
N PRO A 115 32.23 13.44 -26.49
CA PRO A 115 33.41 14.28 -26.33
C PRO A 115 33.32 15.58 -27.11
N GLN A 116 32.68 15.56 -28.29
CA GLN A 116 32.48 16.74 -29.13
C GLN A 116 31.56 17.76 -28.45
N ILE A 117 30.42 17.32 -27.92
CA ILE A 117 29.48 18.21 -27.23
C ILE A 117 30.08 18.77 -25.94
N ARG A 118 30.82 17.96 -25.16
CA ARG A 118 31.57 18.46 -23.99
C ARG A 118 32.60 19.53 -24.36
N SER A 119 33.30 19.35 -25.49
CA SER A 119 34.21 20.36 -26.01
C SER A 119 33.47 21.66 -26.39
N LEU A 120 32.31 21.56 -27.04
CA LEU A 120 31.47 22.72 -27.39
C LEU A 120 30.94 23.46 -26.14
N GLN A 121 30.55 22.73 -25.09
CA GLN A 121 30.18 23.32 -23.79
C GLN A 121 31.34 24.14 -23.20
N ALA A 122 32.56 23.58 -23.21
CA ALA A 122 33.74 24.28 -22.73
C ALA A 122 34.04 25.56 -23.55
N LEU A 123 33.92 25.50 -24.88
CA LEU A 123 34.09 26.67 -25.76
C LEU A 123 33.04 27.75 -25.51
N LEU A 124 31.77 27.38 -25.30
CA LEU A 124 30.72 28.34 -24.95
C LEU A 124 30.94 28.98 -23.58
N GLN A 125 31.41 28.20 -22.61
CA GLN A 125 31.78 28.71 -21.30
C GLN A 125 32.95 29.69 -21.39
N GLU A 126 33.97 29.40 -22.20
CA GLU A 126 35.07 30.33 -22.46
C GLU A 126 34.57 31.65 -23.07
N ARG A 127 33.67 31.58 -24.06
CA ARG A 127 33.07 32.78 -24.66
C ARG A 127 32.20 33.56 -23.69
N LEU A 128 31.52 32.89 -22.77
CA LEU A 128 30.76 33.54 -21.70
C LEU A 128 31.70 34.27 -20.72
N VAL A 129 32.92 33.79 -20.51
CA VAL A 129 33.94 34.52 -19.75
C VAL A 129 34.48 35.70 -20.56
N GLN A 130 34.72 35.53 -21.86
CA GLN A 130 35.20 36.60 -22.75
C GLN A 130 34.19 37.75 -22.87
N SER A 131 32.88 37.48 -22.89
CA SER A 131 31.85 38.52 -22.95
C SER A 131 31.84 39.45 -21.72
N ARG A 132 32.40 39.01 -20.58
CA ARG A 132 32.56 39.86 -19.39
C ARG A 132 33.52 41.03 -19.60
N ARG A 133 34.36 40.99 -20.64
CA ARG A 133 35.26 42.07 -21.05
C ARG A 133 34.58 43.18 -21.85
N LEU A 134 33.33 42.97 -22.27
CA LEU A 134 32.49 44.01 -22.87
C LEU A 134 31.92 44.93 -21.77
N GLU A 135 31.42 46.11 -22.13
CA GLU A 135 30.88 47.07 -21.19
C GLU A 135 29.36 47.31 -21.39
N GLY A 136 28.71 47.83 -20.35
CA GLY A 136 27.31 48.27 -20.39
C GLY A 136 26.30 47.22 -20.85
N VAL A 137 25.36 47.67 -21.69
CA VAL A 137 24.23 46.87 -22.21
C VAL A 137 24.70 45.78 -23.18
N LEU A 138 25.79 46.01 -23.93
CA LEU A 138 26.33 45.02 -24.86
C LEU A 138 26.84 43.77 -24.14
N ARG A 139 27.47 43.94 -22.97
CA ARG A 139 27.89 42.81 -22.11
C ARG A 139 26.72 41.94 -21.71
N THR A 140 25.65 42.54 -21.20
CA THR A 140 24.49 41.79 -20.71
C THR A 140 23.74 41.11 -21.85
N SER A 141 23.52 41.79 -22.97
CA SER A 141 22.87 41.20 -24.16
C SER A 141 23.67 40.01 -24.70
N THR A 142 24.98 40.21 -24.94
CA THR A 142 25.87 39.17 -25.47
C THR A 142 25.94 37.95 -24.53
N ALA A 143 26.05 38.19 -23.22
CA ALA A 143 26.09 37.11 -22.23
C ALA A 143 24.78 36.33 -22.18
N ASN A 144 23.63 36.99 -22.29
CA ASN A 144 22.32 36.34 -22.28
C ASN A 144 22.12 35.46 -23.52
N GLU A 145 22.51 35.93 -24.71
CA GLU A 145 22.44 35.13 -25.93
C GLU A 145 23.38 33.92 -25.90
N ILE A 146 24.62 34.07 -25.40
CA ILE A 146 25.54 32.93 -25.22
C ILE A 146 24.97 31.90 -24.24
N LYS A 147 24.34 32.34 -23.14
CA LYS A 147 23.66 31.43 -22.20
C LYS A 147 22.50 30.68 -22.85
N ALA A 148 21.72 31.34 -23.70
CA ALA A 148 20.65 30.68 -24.44
C ALA A 148 21.19 29.59 -25.39
N LEU A 149 22.31 29.85 -26.08
CA LEU A 149 22.99 28.86 -26.90
C LEU A 149 23.60 27.73 -26.08
N GLN A 150 24.16 28.03 -24.90
CA GLN A 150 24.65 27.03 -23.95
C GLN A 150 23.54 26.06 -23.53
N ALA A 151 22.36 26.58 -23.17
CA ALA A 151 21.21 25.74 -22.83
C ALA A 151 20.77 24.83 -24.00
N GLN A 152 20.89 25.28 -25.25
CA GLN A 152 20.64 24.42 -26.41
C GLN A 152 21.66 23.29 -26.54
N VAL A 153 22.94 23.57 -26.33
CA VAL A 153 24.00 22.53 -26.36
C VAL A 153 23.81 21.54 -25.21
N ASP A 154 23.43 22.01 -24.02
CA ASP A 154 23.12 21.17 -22.86
C ASP A 154 21.92 20.25 -23.14
N ALA A 155 20.89 20.74 -23.84
CA ALA A 155 19.76 19.91 -24.27
C ALA A 155 20.18 18.79 -25.25
N VAL A 156 21.13 19.06 -26.16
CA VAL A 156 21.70 18.02 -27.03
C VAL A 156 22.53 17.02 -26.22
N PHE A 157 23.31 17.48 -25.24
CA PHE A 157 24.06 16.60 -24.34
C PHE A 157 23.13 15.64 -23.59
N LEU A 158 22.00 16.15 -23.07
CA LEU A 158 20.97 15.31 -22.44
C LEU A 158 20.45 14.24 -23.43
N LYS A 159 20.20 14.60 -24.69
CA LYS A 159 19.78 13.64 -25.72
C LYS A 159 20.83 12.56 -26.02
N VAL A 160 22.12 12.88 -25.94
CA VAL A 160 23.19 11.86 -26.02
C VAL A 160 23.15 10.93 -24.81
N THR A 161 22.97 11.46 -23.60
CA THR A 161 22.88 10.63 -22.40
C THR A 161 21.64 9.73 -22.42
N GLU A 162 20.50 10.24 -22.86
CA GLU A 162 19.27 9.46 -23.09
C GLU A 162 19.51 8.35 -24.11
N LEU A 163 20.15 8.66 -25.25
CA LEU A 163 20.48 7.65 -26.26
C LEU A 163 21.34 6.51 -25.67
N LYS A 164 22.35 6.82 -24.84
CA LYS A 164 23.18 5.80 -24.19
C LYS A 164 22.37 4.92 -23.24
N VAL A 165 21.53 5.53 -22.41
CA VAL A 165 20.66 4.82 -21.47
C VAL A 165 19.67 3.92 -22.21
N ASP A 166 19.01 4.43 -23.24
CA ASP A 166 18.04 3.69 -24.05
C ASP A 166 18.70 2.53 -24.81
N THR A 167 19.87 2.77 -25.43
CA THR A 167 20.61 1.75 -26.17
C THR A 167 21.04 0.62 -25.24
N PHE A 168 21.50 0.97 -24.04
CA PHE A 168 21.83 -0.01 -23.02
C PHE A 168 20.60 -0.78 -22.53
N ALA A 169 19.49 -0.10 -22.24
CA ALA A 169 18.25 -0.73 -21.81
C ALA A 169 17.70 -1.71 -22.86
N ARG A 170 17.74 -1.32 -24.14
CA ARG A 170 17.33 -2.17 -25.28
C ARG A 170 18.24 -3.37 -25.45
N ARG A 171 19.56 -3.18 -25.29
CA ARG A 171 20.53 -4.29 -25.27
C ARG A 171 20.21 -5.29 -24.17
N THR A 172 19.98 -4.82 -22.94
CA THR A 172 19.59 -5.69 -21.82
C THR A 172 18.27 -6.41 -22.09
N MET A 173 17.24 -5.70 -22.58
CA MET A 173 15.94 -6.32 -22.91
C MET A 173 16.10 -7.41 -23.97
N ARG A 174 16.92 -7.16 -24.99
CA ARG A 174 17.21 -8.12 -26.06
C ARG A 174 17.97 -9.33 -25.54
N GLN A 175 18.91 -9.15 -24.62
CA GLN A 175 19.60 -10.25 -23.95
C GLN A 175 18.65 -11.07 -23.05
N MET A 176 17.57 -10.46 -22.54
CA MET A 176 16.53 -11.13 -21.74
C MET A 176 15.26 -11.48 -22.53
N ALA A 177 15.30 -11.51 -23.87
CA ALA A 177 14.11 -11.68 -24.68
C ALA A 177 13.34 -12.97 -24.35
N GLU A 178 14.05 -14.08 -24.08
CA GLU A 178 13.45 -15.34 -23.65
C GLU A 178 12.64 -15.18 -22.35
N ALA A 179 13.23 -14.55 -21.33
CA ALA A 179 12.56 -14.33 -20.04
C ALA A 179 11.36 -13.39 -20.16
N VAL A 180 11.48 -12.32 -20.96
CA VAL A 180 10.38 -11.38 -21.21
C VAL A 180 9.20 -12.09 -21.88
N VAL A 181 9.45 -12.84 -22.95
CA VAL A 181 8.42 -13.60 -23.67
C VAL A 181 7.78 -14.66 -22.78
N ALA A 182 8.57 -15.37 -21.96
CA ALA A 182 8.05 -16.36 -21.03
C ALA A 182 7.13 -15.75 -19.97
N VAL A 183 7.50 -14.60 -19.38
CA VAL A 183 6.64 -13.87 -18.44
C VAL A 183 5.36 -13.37 -19.11
N GLN A 184 5.44 -12.80 -20.31
CA GLN A 184 4.26 -12.36 -21.05
C GLN A 184 3.30 -13.52 -21.38
N LYS A 185 3.85 -14.68 -21.74
CA LYS A 185 3.06 -15.91 -21.98
C LYS A 185 2.37 -16.38 -20.70
N ALA A 186 3.07 -16.36 -19.56
CA ALA A 186 2.48 -16.68 -18.26
C ALA A 186 1.34 -15.71 -17.91
N GLU A 187 1.58 -14.41 -18.03
CA GLU A 187 0.56 -13.37 -17.80
C GLU A 187 -0.66 -13.54 -18.72
N ALA A 188 -0.46 -13.83 -20.00
CA ALA A 188 -1.56 -14.06 -20.94
C ALA A 188 -2.41 -15.28 -20.57
N LYS A 189 -1.79 -16.36 -20.07
CA LYS A 189 -2.52 -17.54 -19.57
C LYS A 189 -3.32 -17.22 -18.30
N VAL A 190 -2.72 -16.48 -17.36
CA VAL A 190 -3.41 -16.03 -16.14
C VAL A 190 -4.58 -15.11 -16.47
N ARG A 191 -4.43 -14.18 -17.43
CA ARG A 191 -5.52 -13.33 -17.94
C ARG A 191 -6.66 -14.16 -18.50
N ARG A 192 -6.38 -15.18 -19.32
CA ARG A 192 -7.43 -16.08 -19.84
C ARG A 192 -8.16 -16.82 -18.71
N ILE A 193 -7.46 -17.25 -17.66
CA ILE A 193 -8.10 -17.87 -16.50
C ILE A 193 -8.97 -16.84 -15.76
N SER A 194 -8.52 -15.59 -15.65
CA SER A 194 -9.31 -14.51 -15.05
C SER A 194 -10.62 -14.24 -15.81
N GLU A 195 -10.59 -14.31 -17.15
CA GLU A 195 -11.79 -14.16 -17.99
C GLU A 195 -12.77 -15.32 -17.79
N VAL A 196 -12.27 -16.57 -17.80
CA VAL A 196 -13.10 -17.76 -17.58
C VAL A 196 -13.68 -17.82 -16.17
N SER A 197 -12.94 -17.35 -15.17
CA SER A 197 -13.37 -17.30 -13.76
C SER A 197 -14.19 -16.05 -13.41
N ALA A 198 -14.38 -15.10 -14.33
CA ALA A 198 -15.15 -13.89 -14.09
C ALA A 198 -16.56 -14.17 -13.52
N PRO A 199 -17.31 -15.19 -13.98
CA PRO A 199 -18.61 -15.54 -13.40
C PRO A 199 -18.55 -15.94 -11.91
N LEU A 200 -17.41 -16.42 -11.41
CA LEU A 200 -17.21 -16.76 -9.99
C LEU A 200 -17.07 -15.52 -9.09
N SER A 201 -16.74 -14.38 -9.69
CA SER A 201 -16.56 -13.11 -8.96
C SER A 201 -17.80 -12.22 -9.02
N GLN A 202 -18.79 -12.57 -9.84
CA GLN A 202 -20.04 -11.83 -9.98
C GLN A 202 -21.02 -12.16 -8.86
N ASP A 203 -21.98 -11.26 -8.65
CA ASP A 203 -23.03 -11.45 -7.65
C ASP A 203 -24.16 -12.36 -8.16
N ASN A 204 -23.81 -13.61 -8.45
CA ASN A 204 -24.71 -14.59 -9.08
C ASN A 204 -24.77 -15.91 -8.31
N LEU A 205 -24.24 -15.95 -7.08
CA LEU A 205 -24.15 -17.18 -6.28
C LEU A 205 -25.54 -17.77 -5.97
N GLU A 206 -26.54 -16.91 -5.80
CA GLU A 206 -27.92 -17.30 -5.52
C GLU A 206 -28.75 -17.56 -6.78
N SER A 207 -28.54 -16.79 -7.85
CA SER A 207 -29.38 -16.80 -9.06
C SER A 207 -28.94 -17.84 -10.09
N SER A 208 -27.68 -18.26 -10.07
CA SER A 208 -27.16 -19.19 -11.06
C SER A 208 -27.52 -20.65 -10.77
N ALA A 209 -27.73 -21.42 -11.83
CA ALA A 209 -27.99 -22.85 -11.73
C ALA A 209 -26.79 -23.59 -11.12
N ALA A 210 -27.03 -24.63 -10.32
CA ALA A 210 -25.95 -25.40 -9.68
C ALA A 210 -24.92 -25.96 -10.69
N GLY A 211 -25.34 -26.27 -11.91
CA GLY A 211 -24.46 -26.77 -12.96
C GLY A 211 -23.49 -25.74 -13.56
N SER A 212 -23.80 -24.43 -13.50
CA SER A 212 -22.96 -23.43 -14.17
C SER A 212 -21.63 -23.20 -13.44
N PHE A 213 -21.63 -23.22 -12.10
CA PHE A 213 -20.40 -23.10 -11.33
C PHE A 213 -19.47 -24.29 -11.50
N ARG A 214 -20.04 -25.51 -11.51
CA ARG A 214 -19.27 -26.73 -11.71
C ARG A 214 -18.54 -26.73 -13.05
N GLU A 215 -19.22 -26.29 -14.10
CA GLU A 215 -18.63 -26.19 -15.43
C GLU A 215 -17.51 -25.13 -15.47
N VAL A 216 -17.75 -23.94 -14.91
CA VAL A 216 -16.72 -22.88 -14.82
C VAL A 216 -15.52 -23.36 -13.99
N THR A 217 -15.74 -23.98 -12.84
CA THR A 217 -14.68 -24.54 -11.98
C THR A 217 -13.86 -25.59 -12.74
N ARG A 218 -14.51 -26.49 -13.48
CA ARG A 218 -13.82 -27.48 -14.31
C ARG A 218 -12.98 -26.82 -15.39
N GLN A 219 -13.50 -25.81 -16.08
CA GLN A 219 -12.77 -25.07 -17.11
C GLN A 219 -11.56 -24.32 -16.53
N VAL A 220 -11.72 -23.68 -15.36
CA VAL A 220 -10.61 -23.04 -14.65
C VAL A 220 -9.53 -24.07 -14.31
N GLN A 221 -9.88 -25.21 -13.73
CA GLN A 221 -8.92 -26.27 -13.37
C GLN A 221 -8.16 -26.82 -14.60
N LEU A 222 -8.85 -26.99 -15.73
CA LEU A 222 -8.22 -27.45 -16.98
C LEU A 222 -7.17 -26.47 -17.51
N ILE A 223 -7.44 -25.16 -17.39
CA ILE A 223 -6.52 -24.12 -17.89
C ILE A 223 -5.45 -23.78 -16.83
N GLU A 224 -5.73 -24.00 -15.55
CA GLU A 224 -4.83 -23.74 -14.42
C GLU A 224 -3.49 -24.45 -14.56
N GLU A 225 -3.50 -25.73 -14.95
CA GLU A 225 -2.27 -26.51 -15.14
C GLU A 225 -1.39 -25.93 -16.28
N ALA A 226 -2.01 -25.45 -17.36
CA ALA A 226 -1.30 -24.76 -18.42
C ALA A 226 -0.75 -23.40 -17.95
N GLY A 227 -1.46 -22.71 -17.06
CA GLY A 227 -0.99 -21.48 -16.40
C GLY A 227 0.23 -21.74 -15.51
N LYS A 228 0.16 -22.76 -14.64
CA LYS A 228 1.28 -23.17 -13.76
C LYS A 228 2.52 -23.55 -14.56
N ALA A 229 2.35 -24.33 -15.63
CA ALA A 229 3.45 -24.69 -16.52
C ALA A 229 4.09 -23.47 -17.18
N ALA A 230 3.29 -22.48 -17.62
CA ALA A 230 3.82 -21.23 -18.18
C ALA A 230 4.55 -20.38 -17.14
N CYS A 231 4.04 -20.29 -15.90
CA CYS A 231 4.73 -19.60 -14.80
C CYS A 231 6.06 -20.27 -14.46
N GLN A 232 6.11 -21.61 -14.43
CA GLN A 232 7.36 -22.34 -14.20
C GLN A 232 8.37 -22.10 -15.31
N GLN A 233 7.96 -22.13 -16.59
CA GLN A 233 8.83 -21.78 -17.71
C GLN A 233 9.41 -20.36 -17.57
N ALA A 234 8.60 -19.40 -17.12
CA ALA A 234 9.07 -18.04 -16.87
C ALA A 234 10.06 -17.96 -15.69
N LYS A 235 9.84 -18.73 -14.62
CA LYS A 235 10.78 -18.84 -13.50
C LYS A 235 12.13 -19.39 -13.95
N ASP A 236 12.11 -20.46 -14.73
CA ASP A 236 13.32 -21.11 -15.23
C ASP A 236 14.10 -20.14 -16.14
N ALA A 237 13.40 -19.41 -17.03
CA ALA A 237 14.02 -18.40 -17.88
C ALA A 237 14.67 -17.25 -17.08
N ILE A 238 13.99 -16.74 -16.04
CA ILE A 238 14.57 -15.73 -15.13
C ILE A 238 15.78 -16.29 -14.36
N ALA A 239 15.69 -17.55 -13.91
CA ALA A 239 16.75 -18.20 -13.14
C ALA A 239 18.04 -18.37 -13.97
N LYS A 240 17.93 -18.73 -15.26
CA LYS A 240 19.08 -18.80 -16.18
C LYS A 240 19.89 -17.50 -16.18
N HIS A 241 19.22 -16.35 -16.34
CA HIS A 241 19.87 -15.03 -16.32
C HIS A 241 20.42 -14.63 -14.94
N LYS A 242 19.79 -15.08 -13.85
CA LYS A 242 20.33 -14.85 -12.50
C LYS A 242 21.64 -15.60 -12.27
N THR A 243 21.83 -16.75 -12.90
CA THR A 243 23.04 -17.57 -12.76
C THR A 243 24.16 -17.19 -13.73
N ASP A 244 23.86 -16.48 -14.81
CA ASP A 244 24.88 -16.05 -15.76
C ASP A 244 25.76 -14.94 -15.15
N ARG A 245 27.07 -15.19 -15.10
CA ARG A 245 28.05 -14.25 -14.55
C ARG A 245 28.08 -12.93 -15.33
N LYS A 246 27.85 -12.96 -16.65
CA LYS A 246 27.84 -11.74 -17.48
C LYS A 246 26.70 -10.80 -17.11
N ASP A 247 25.56 -11.37 -16.73
CA ASP A 247 24.35 -10.61 -16.38
C ASP A 247 24.45 -10.06 -14.94
N GLN A 248 25.15 -10.76 -14.05
CA GLN A 248 25.36 -10.33 -12.66
C GLN A 248 26.23 -9.07 -12.53
N GLU A 249 27.17 -8.85 -13.45
CA GLU A 249 28.08 -7.70 -13.40
C GLU A 249 27.38 -6.37 -13.68
N SER A 250 26.16 -6.40 -14.25
CA SER A 250 25.43 -5.20 -14.62
C SER A 250 24.27 -4.88 -13.65
N PRO A 251 24.27 -3.70 -12.98
CA PRO A 251 23.16 -3.26 -12.14
C PRO A 251 21.80 -3.15 -12.87
N SER A 252 21.82 -2.86 -14.17
CA SER A 252 20.60 -2.75 -14.98
C SER A 252 19.91 -4.11 -15.17
N PHE A 253 20.70 -5.16 -15.39
CA PHE A 253 20.19 -6.53 -15.50
C PHE A 253 19.49 -6.94 -14.21
N HIS A 254 20.13 -6.70 -13.06
CA HIS A 254 19.54 -7.00 -11.76
C HIS A 254 18.17 -6.31 -11.58
N ASN A 255 18.09 -5.02 -11.92
CA ASN A 255 16.84 -4.26 -11.85
C ASN A 255 15.76 -4.81 -12.78
N GLN A 256 16.10 -5.18 -14.02
CA GLN A 256 15.13 -5.76 -14.96
C GLN A 256 14.66 -7.16 -14.52
N LEU A 257 15.56 -8.04 -14.07
CA LEU A 257 15.20 -9.36 -13.52
C LEU A 257 14.31 -9.25 -12.28
N SER A 258 14.57 -8.26 -11.42
CA SER A 258 13.71 -7.98 -10.26
C SER A 258 12.30 -7.57 -10.69
N LYS A 259 12.18 -6.68 -11.68
CA LYS A 259 10.88 -6.28 -12.25
C LYS A 259 10.13 -7.47 -12.87
N LEU A 260 10.80 -8.31 -13.65
CA LEU A 260 10.20 -9.52 -14.23
C LEU A 260 9.78 -10.52 -13.15
N GLY A 261 10.62 -10.70 -12.12
CA GLY A 261 10.29 -11.54 -10.97
C GLY A 261 9.06 -11.05 -10.20
N ALA A 262 8.93 -9.75 -9.97
CA ALA A 262 7.76 -9.17 -9.30
C ALA A 262 6.47 -9.35 -10.13
N ARG A 263 6.53 -9.14 -11.45
CA ARG A 263 5.41 -9.39 -12.36
C ARG A 263 4.98 -10.85 -12.34
N LEU A 264 5.93 -11.78 -12.43
CA LEU A 264 5.65 -13.21 -12.36
C LEU A 264 5.05 -13.62 -11.01
N ALA A 265 5.59 -13.12 -9.89
CA ALA A 265 5.04 -13.37 -8.57
C ALA A 265 3.59 -12.87 -8.43
N SER A 266 3.27 -11.71 -9.02
CA SER A 266 1.90 -11.19 -9.08
C SER A 266 0.98 -12.10 -9.90
N ALA A 267 1.43 -12.57 -11.07
CA ALA A 267 0.67 -13.50 -11.91
C ALA A 267 0.43 -14.86 -11.20
N GLU A 268 1.42 -15.37 -10.47
CA GLU A 268 1.27 -16.60 -9.68
C GLU A 268 0.32 -16.44 -8.50
N ALA A 269 0.36 -15.31 -7.79
CA ALA A 269 -0.57 -15.00 -6.72
C ALA A 269 -2.01 -14.91 -7.25
N GLN A 270 -2.20 -14.27 -8.41
CA GLN A 270 -3.50 -14.22 -9.10
C GLN A 270 -3.97 -15.63 -9.49
N LEU A 271 -3.12 -16.42 -10.14
CA LEU A 271 -3.43 -17.81 -10.52
C LEU A 271 -3.85 -18.66 -9.33
N ALA A 272 -3.09 -18.60 -8.23
CA ALA A 272 -3.38 -19.34 -7.01
C ALA A 272 -4.70 -18.88 -6.35
N GLY A 273 -4.97 -17.57 -6.38
CA GLY A 273 -6.24 -17.00 -5.92
C GLY A 273 -7.44 -17.49 -6.74
N LEU A 274 -7.33 -17.46 -8.07
CA LEU A 274 -8.39 -17.93 -8.98
C LEU A 274 -8.62 -19.45 -8.86
N GLY A 275 -7.55 -20.25 -8.76
CA GLY A 275 -7.65 -21.70 -8.56
C GLY A 275 -8.22 -22.08 -7.19
N ARG A 276 -7.94 -21.29 -6.14
CA ARG A 276 -8.60 -21.44 -4.83
C ARG A 276 -10.08 -21.10 -4.92
N ALA A 277 -10.41 -19.94 -5.49
CA ALA A 277 -11.80 -19.50 -5.67
C ALA A 277 -12.63 -20.55 -6.44
N ALA A 278 -12.09 -21.11 -7.51
CA ALA A 278 -12.76 -22.16 -8.28
C ALA A 278 -13.03 -23.44 -7.46
N ARG A 279 -12.07 -23.90 -6.65
CA ARG A 279 -12.24 -25.09 -5.79
C ARG A 279 -13.25 -24.86 -4.67
N GLU A 280 -13.25 -23.66 -4.09
CA GLU A 280 -14.15 -23.31 -2.99
C GLU A 280 -15.55 -22.91 -3.47
N ALA A 281 -15.76 -22.60 -4.75
CA ALA A 281 -17.04 -22.09 -5.27
C ALA A 281 -18.24 -22.99 -4.96
N GLU A 282 -18.11 -24.31 -5.15
CA GLU A 282 -19.19 -25.27 -4.87
C GLU A 282 -19.47 -25.39 -3.37
N GLU A 283 -18.43 -25.49 -2.56
CA GLU A 283 -18.57 -25.57 -1.10
C GLU A 283 -19.17 -24.28 -0.53
N ASN A 284 -18.74 -23.13 -1.04
CA ASN A 284 -19.23 -21.81 -0.65
C ASN A 284 -20.72 -21.65 -0.94
N ARG A 285 -21.23 -22.20 -2.05
CA ARG A 285 -22.66 -22.24 -2.32
C ARG A 285 -23.40 -23.06 -1.26
N GLY A 286 -22.89 -24.23 -0.90
CA GLY A 286 -23.45 -25.07 0.17
C GLY A 286 -23.49 -24.34 1.51
N ARG A 287 -22.37 -23.72 1.90
CA ARG A 287 -22.26 -22.89 3.12
C ARG A 287 -23.26 -21.74 3.11
N LEU A 288 -23.42 -21.04 1.98
CA LEU A 288 -24.41 -19.96 1.84
C LEU A 288 -25.84 -20.46 2.08
N GLN A 289 -26.22 -21.61 1.51
CA GLN A 289 -27.56 -22.17 1.69
C GLN A 289 -27.82 -22.58 3.15
N VAL A 290 -26.83 -23.15 3.83
CA VAL A 290 -26.92 -23.47 5.27
C VAL A 290 -27.14 -22.19 6.07
N ARG A 291 -26.33 -21.15 5.86
CA ARG A 291 -26.48 -19.86 6.58
C ARG A 291 -27.80 -19.18 6.31
N LYS A 292 -28.31 -19.24 5.08
CA LYS A 292 -29.63 -18.73 4.72
C LYS A 292 -30.75 -19.48 5.46
N GLY A 293 -30.67 -20.80 5.53
CA GLY A 293 -31.64 -21.61 6.27
C GLY A 293 -31.59 -21.37 7.78
N GLU A 294 -30.40 -21.17 8.36
CA GLU A 294 -30.25 -20.77 9.76
C GLU A 294 -30.88 -19.40 10.03
N LEU A 295 -30.65 -18.41 9.16
CA LEU A 295 -31.25 -17.09 9.31
C LEU A 295 -32.78 -17.13 9.19
N ALA A 296 -33.33 -17.90 8.26
CA ALA A 296 -34.77 -18.05 8.11
C ALA A 296 -35.43 -18.65 9.37
N LYS A 297 -34.79 -19.64 10.00
CA LYS A 297 -35.27 -20.19 11.29
C LYS A 297 -35.22 -19.15 12.41
N LEU A 298 -34.17 -18.32 12.45
CA LEU A 298 -34.08 -17.22 13.41
C LEU A 298 -35.17 -16.17 13.15
N GLU A 299 -35.49 -15.90 11.89
CA GLU A 299 -36.57 -15.00 11.49
C GLU A 299 -37.93 -15.50 11.98
N GLU A 300 -38.26 -16.77 11.74
CA GLU A 300 -39.48 -17.42 12.28
C GLU A 300 -39.56 -17.33 13.81
N GLN A 301 -38.43 -17.52 14.51
CA GLN A 301 -38.38 -17.41 15.97
C GLN A 301 -38.58 -15.98 16.48
N VAL A 302 -38.09 -14.97 15.75
CA VAL A 302 -38.33 -13.56 16.07
C VAL A 302 -39.79 -13.19 15.79
N ASP A 303 -40.38 -13.68 14.70
CA ASP A 303 -41.81 -13.49 14.41
C ASP A 303 -42.69 -14.09 15.54
N GLU A 304 -42.36 -15.28 16.03
CA GLU A 304 -43.04 -15.90 17.19
C GLU A 304 -42.87 -15.03 18.45
N LEU A 305 -41.67 -14.52 18.72
CA LEU A 305 -41.40 -13.67 19.88
C LEU A 305 -42.12 -12.33 19.81
N GLU A 306 -42.18 -11.70 18.65
CA GLU A 306 -42.95 -10.47 18.44
C GLU A 306 -44.43 -10.69 18.76
N LEU A 307 -45.01 -11.81 18.29
CA LEU A 307 -46.40 -12.17 18.60
C LEU A 307 -46.61 -12.43 20.10
N LEU A 308 -45.71 -13.18 20.75
CA LEU A 308 -45.79 -13.51 22.18
C LEU A 308 -45.58 -12.30 23.09
N THR A 309 -44.96 -11.23 22.58
CA THR A 309 -44.64 -10.02 23.35
C THR A 309 -45.57 -8.85 23.07
N LEU A 310 -46.57 -9.02 22.18
CA LEU A 310 -47.60 -8.02 21.95
C LEU A 310 -48.31 -7.64 23.28
N PRO A 311 -48.64 -6.36 23.48
CA PRO A 311 -49.35 -5.93 24.67
C PRO A 311 -50.78 -6.50 24.69
N LEU A 312 -51.08 -7.39 25.63
CA LEU A 312 -52.39 -8.04 25.80
C LEU A 312 -53.42 -7.17 26.55
N GLY A 313 -53.33 -5.85 26.41
CA GLY A 313 -54.15 -4.92 27.20
C GLY A 313 -53.85 -5.02 28.70
N ASP A 314 -54.89 -5.19 29.52
CA ASP A 314 -54.79 -5.27 30.99
C ASP A 314 -54.41 -6.68 31.50
N GLU A 315 -54.46 -7.70 30.63
CA GLU A 315 -54.12 -9.07 31.02
C GLU A 315 -52.60 -9.25 31.06
N ARG A 316 -52.05 -9.31 32.27
CA ARG A 316 -50.63 -9.63 32.47
C ARG A 316 -50.43 -11.15 32.38
N PRO A 317 -49.53 -11.65 31.52
CA PRO A 317 -49.13 -13.05 31.53
C PRO A 317 -48.61 -13.49 32.89
N CYS A 318 -48.77 -14.77 33.21
CA CYS A 318 -48.20 -15.31 34.43
C CYS A 318 -46.66 -15.27 34.40
N ASP A 319 -46.05 -15.23 35.58
CA ASP A 319 -44.59 -15.18 35.76
C ASP A 319 -43.85 -16.32 35.04
N GLU A 320 -44.46 -17.51 34.99
CA GLU A 320 -43.90 -18.67 34.28
C GLU A 320 -43.91 -18.47 32.75
N ALA A 321 -45.01 -17.94 32.20
CA ALA A 321 -45.10 -17.62 30.78
C ALA A 321 -44.10 -16.53 30.38
N GLU A 322 -43.97 -15.47 31.20
CA GLU A 322 -42.95 -14.43 30.96
C GLU A 322 -41.53 -15.04 30.99
N THR A 323 -41.23 -15.87 31.99
CA THR A 323 -39.92 -16.53 32.11
C THR A 323 -39.63 -17.41 30.88
N SER A 324 -40.61 -18.16 30.39
CA SER A 324 -40.48 -18.99 29.17
C SER A 324 -40.22 -18.14 27.92
N THR A 325 -41.03 -17.10 27.69
CA THR A 325 -40.88 -16.19 26.54
C THR A 325 -39.54 -15.48 26.55
N PHE A 326 -39.10 -14.94 27.69
CA PHE A 326 -37.84 -14.22 27.76
C PHE A 326 -36.61 -15.14 27.78
N SER A 327 -36.76 -16.39 28.21
CA SER A 327 -35.74 -17.42 27.99
C SER A 327 -35.54 -17.73 26.50
N LYS A 328 -36.64 -17.87 25.74
CA LYS A 328 -36.58 -17.98 24.27
C LYS A 328 -35.93 -16.75 23.65
N LEU A 329 -36.32 -15.53 24.06
CA LEU A 329 -35.73 -14.28 23.58
C LEU A 329 -34.22 -14.26 23.75
N TRP A 330 -33.73 -14.62 24.94
CA TRP A 330 -32.30 -14.71 25.21
C TRP A 330 -31.61 -15.74 24.32
N ALA A 331 -32.19 -16.93 24.15
CA ALA A 331 -31.63 -17.96 23.29
C ALA A 331 -31.53 -17.51 21.82
N VAL A 332 -32.57 -16.86 21.29
CA VAL A 332 -32.60 -16.31 19.92
C VAL A 332 -31.56 -15.19 19.76
N GLN A 333 -31.43 -14.29 20.75
CA GLN A 333 -30.40 -13.27 20.76
C GLN A 333 -28.99 -13.86 20.63
N GLN A 334 -28.69 -14.88 21.43
CA GLN A 334 -27.38 -15.54 21.43
C GLN A 334 -27.11 -16.28 20.11
N ALA A 335 -28.10 -16.99 19.60
CA ALA A 335 -28.01 -17.68 18.32
C ALA A 335 -27.80 -16.69 17.17
N LEU A 336 -28.52 -15.57 17.14
CA LEU A 336 -28.35 -14.52 16.14
C LEU A 336 -26.98 -13.83 16.25
N GLN A 337 -26.48 -13.57 17.46
CA GLN A 337 -25.15 -13.00 17.65
C GLN A 337 -24.04 -13.93 17.15
N THR A 338 -24.14 -15.22 17.45
CA THR A 338 -23.19 -16.24 16.94
C THR A 338 -23.28 -16.34 15.42
N TRP A 339 -24.50 -16.38 14.87
CA TRP A 339 -24.72 -16.40 13.42
C TRP A 339 -24.13 -15.16 12.74
N LEU A 340 -24.28 -13.96 13.31
CA LEU A 340 -23.70 -12.73 12.78
C LEU A 340 -22.17 -12.79 12.78
N ALA A 341 -21.54 -13.24 13.87
CA ALA A 341 -20.08 -13.37 13.94
C ALA A 341 -19.54 -14.37 12.91
N ASP A 342 -20.20 -15.52 12.78
CA ASP A 342 -19.88 -16.54 11.78
C ASP A 342 -20.05 -16.02 10.35
N ALA A 343 -21.12 -15.27 10.09
CA ALA A 343 -21.41 -14.70 8.79
C ALA A 343 -20.43 -13.56 8.43
N GLU A 344 -19.98 -12.77 9.40
CA GLU A 344 -18.93 -11.75 9.24
C GLU A 344 -17.60 -12.41 8.87
N ALA A 345 -17.22 -13.52 9.52
CA ALA A 345 -16.03 -14.27 9.16
C ALA A 345 -16.08 -14.83 7.72
N LEU A 346 -17.27 -15.19 7.22
CA LEU A 346 -17.47 -15.64 5.84
C LEU A 346 -17.55 -14.49 4.83
N GLN A 347 -17.82 -13.26 5.25
CA GLN A 347 -17.82 -12.09 4.37
C GLN A 347 -16.41 -11.77 3.87
N ASP A 348 -15.38 -12.00 4.68
CA ASP A 348 -13.97 -11.77 4.31
C ASP A 348 -13.38 -12.88 3.42
N ASN A 349 -14.21 -13.75 2.86
CA ASN A 349 -13.78 -14.81 1.98
C ASN A 349 -13.20 -14.25 0.65
N PRO A 350 -12.10 -14.82 0.11
CA PRO A 350 -11.51 -14.39 -1.16
C PRO A 350 -12.45 -14.55 -2.37
N HIS A 351 -13.49 -15.38 -2.26
CA HIS A 351 -14.48 -15.59 -3.31
C HIS A 351 -15.47 -14.42 -3.40
N GLY A 352 -15.32 -13.58 -4.44
CA GLY A 352 -16.09 -12.36 -4.64
C GLY A 352 -17.61 -12.55 -4.52
N ALA A 353 -18.17 -13.59 -5.16
CA ALA A 353 -19.62 -13.84 -5.11
C ALA A 353 -20.13 -14.20 -3.71
N LEU A 354 -19.33 -14.93 -2.91
CA LEU A 354 -19.73 -15.32 -1.55
C LEU A 354 -19.73 -14.10 -0.65
N ARG A 355 -18.68 -13.27 -0.73
CA ARG A 355 -18.59 -12.01 0.01
C ARG A 355 -19.80 -11.11 -0.23
N LEU A 356 -20.23 -10.96 -1.48
CA LEU A 356 -21.39 -10.14 -1.84
C LEU A 356 -22.69 -10.74 -1.29
N ALA A 357 -22.91 -12.05 -1.47
CA ALA A 357 -24.08 -12.74 -0.94
C ALA A 357 -24.16 -12.71 0.59
N MET A 358 -23.04 -12.98 1.28
CA MET A 358 -22.94 -12.88 2.74
C MET A 358 -23.18 -11.45 3.21
N GLY A 359 -22.72 -10.43 2.47
CA GLY A 359 -23.01 -9.04 2.78
C GLY A 359 -24.51 -8.71 2.82
N ARG A 360 -25.31 -9.28 1.91
CA ARG A 360 -26.78 -9.16 1.94
C ARG A 360 -27.41 -9.90 3.11
N LEU A 361 -26.97 -11.14 3.37
CA LEU A 361 -27.46 -11.91 4.52
C LEU A 361 -27.13 -11.20 5.83
N LEU A 362 -25.95 -10.62 5.97
CA LEU A 362 -25.56 -9.82 7.15
C LEU A 362 -26.43 -8.58 7.32
N ALA A 363 -26.77 -7.88 6.24
CA ALA A 363 -27.72 -6.77 6.30
C ALA A 363 -29.07 -7.25 6.83
N SER A 364 -29.56 -8.40 6.35
CA SER A 364 -30.81 -9.02 6.81
C SER A 364 -30.75 -9.44 8.28
N GLY A 365 -29.66 -10.08 8.72
CA GLY A 365 -29.46 -10.43 10.13
C GLY A 365 -29.33 -9.22 11.05
N ARG A 366 -28.79 -8.09 10.56
CA ARG A 366 -28.75 -6.82 11.33
C ARG A 366 -30.14 -6.18 11.44
N LEU A 367 -30.97 -6.29 10.42
CA LEU A 367 -32.39 -5.89 10.50
C LEU A 367 -33.13 -6.76 11.51
N LEU A 368 -32.93 -8.07 11.48
CA LEU A 368 -33.49 -9.01 12.44
C LEU A 368 -33.06 -8.70 13.88
N ARG A 369 -31.78 -8.32 14.07
CA ARG A 369 -31.28 -7.85 15.37
C ARG A 369 -31.98 -6.56 15.81
N GLY A 370 -32.23 -5.63 14.90
CA GLY A 370 -32.98 -4.40 15.18
C GLY A 370 -34.40 -4.70 15.69
N ARG A 371 -35.12 -5.60 15.01
CA ARG A 371 -36.45 -6.08 15.45
C ARG A 371 -36.42 -6.69 16.85
N LEU A 372 -35.41 -7.51 17.15
CA LEU A 372 -35.25 -8.09 18.49
C LEU A 372 -34.98 -7.02 19.56
N GLU A 373 -34.23 -5.96 19.24
CA GLU A 373 -34.04 -4.81 20.15
C GLU A 373 -35.32 -4.00 20.35
N GLU A 374 -36.18 -3.89 19.34
CA GLU A 374 -37.51 -3.29 19.48
C GLU A 374 -38.39 -4.11 20.44
N VAL A 375 -38.41 -5.44 20.30
CA VAL A 375 -39.09 -6.35 21.25
C VAL A 375 -38.58 -6.15 22.68
N LYS A 376 -37.27 -5.96 22.87
CA LYS A 376 -36.69 -5.68 24.19
C LYS A 376 -37.13 -4.32 24.75
N ALA A 377 -37.19 -3.31 23.89
CA ALA A 377 -37.59 -1.97 24.28
C ALA A 377 -39.07 -1.89 24.68
N THR A 378 -39.97 -2.58 23.95
CA THR A 378 -41.41 -2.60 24.25
C THR A 378 -41.75 -3.40 25.50
N THR A 379 -40.98 -4.45 25.81
CA THR A 379 -41.22 -5.32 26.97
C THR A 379 -40.63 -4.79 28.29
N GLY A 380 -39.62 -3.93 28.23
CA GLY A 380 -39.14 -3.10 29.34
C GLY A 380 -38.91 -3.88 30.65
N ALA A 381 -39.54 -3.42 31.74
CA ALA A 381 -39.36 -3.98 33.09
C ALA A 381 -39.79 -5.45 33.22
N ARG A 382 -40.82 -5.90 32.48
CA ARG A 382 -41.28 -7.30 32.51
C ARG A 382 -40.18 -8.25 32.06
N ARG A 383 -39.51 -7.88 30.97
CA ARG A 383 -38.33 -8.59 30.45
C ARG A 383 -37.21 -8.65 31.48
N GLU A 384 -36.87 -7.51 32.09
CA GLU A 384 -35.76 -7.45 33.05
C GLU A 384 -35.99 -8.36 34.27
N CYS A 385 -37.19 -8.32 34.86
CA CYS A 385 -37.58 -9.19 35.97
C CYS A 385 -37.50 -10.68 35.58
N ALA A 386 -38.07 -11.05 34.43
CA ALA A 386 -38.07 -12.43 33.95
C ALA A 386 -36.65 -12.92 33.60
N LEU A 387 -35.85 -12.12 32.88
CA LEU A 387 -34.46 -12.47 32.54
C LEU A 387 -33.59 -12.63 33.79
N CYS A 388 -33.81 -11.84 34.85
CA CYS A 388 -33.12 -12.07 36.12
C CYS A 388 -33.39 -13.47 36.69
N ARG A 389 -34.65 -13.94 36.64
CA ARG A 389 -35.01 -15.30 37.08
C ARG A 389 -34.35 -16.36 36.19
N VAL A 390 -34.38 -16.16 34.86
CA VAL A 390 -33.72 -17.05 33.88
C VAL A 390 -32.21 -17.12 34.14
N PHE A 391 -31.53 -15.97 34.27
CA PHE A 391 -30.10 -15.92 34.52
C PHE A 391 -29.70 -16.56 35.86
N MET A 392 -30.52 -16.39 36.89
CA MET A 392 -30.29 -17.06 38.17
C MET A 392 -30.41 -18.58 38.07
N SER A 393 -31.43 -19.10 37.37
CA SER A 393 -31.61 -20.54 37.17
C SER A 393 -30.46 -21.13 36.35
N LEU A 394 -30.18 -20.57 35.17
CA LEU A 394 -29.11 -21.04 34.29
C LEU A 394 -27.73 -20.86 34.92
N GLY A 395 -27.50 -19.76 35.64
CA GLY A 395 -26.25 -19.52 36.35
C GLY A 395 -25.99 -20.54 37.45
N GLN A 396 -27.04 -20.94 38.18
CA GLN A 396 -26.92 -22.00 39.17
C GLN A 396 -26.61 -23.35 38.51
N GLU A 397 -27.27 -23.68 37.40
CA GLU A 397 -26.99 -24.91 36.64
C GLU A 397 -25.55 -24.96 36.11
N GLU A 398 -25.04 -23.87 35.52
CA GLU A 398 -23.65 -23.80 35.05
C GLU A 398 -22.65 -23.87 36.20
N ALA A 399 -22.91 -23.20 37.32
CA ALA A 399 -22.07 -23.29 38.51
C ALA A 399 -22.02 -24.73 39.06
N CYS A 400 -23.17 -25.39 39.19
CA CYS A 400 -23.25 -26.78 39.62
C CYS A 400 -22.55 -27.73 38.65
N ARG A 401 -22.66 -27.50 37.34
CA ARG A 401 -21.97 -28.31 36.32
C ARG A 401 -20.45 -28.23 36.45
N VAL A 402 -19.93 -27.01 36.64
CA VAL A 402 -18.49 -26.78 36.84
C VAL A 402 -18.00 -27.40 38.15
N GLU A 403 -18.76 -27.26 39.24
CA GLU A 403 -18.45 -27.88 40.52
C GLU A 403 -18.48 -29.41 40.45
N ALA A 404 -19.46 -29.99 39.76
CA ALA A 404 -19.55 -31.44 39.55
C ALA A 404 -18.38 -31.99 38.71
N ALA A 405 -18.00 -31.31 37.63
CA ALA A 405 -16.85 -31.68 36.82
C ALA A 405 -15.55 -31.61 37.63
N MET A 406 -15.37 -30.57 38.46
CA MET A 406 -14.21 -30.47 39.35
C MET A 406 -14.19 -31.58 40.40
N LYS A 407 -15.34 -31.91 41.01
CA LYS A 407 -15.44 -33.01 41.97
C LYS A 407 -15.04 -34.34 41.34
N GLN A 408 -15.45 -34.61 40.10
CA GLN A 408 -15.01 -35.80 39.37
C GLN A 408 -13.48 -35.81 39.15
N ALA A 409 -12.88 -34.66 38.83
CA ALA A 409 -11.42 -34.57 38.72
C ALA A 409 -10.71 -34.87 40.05
N GLU A 410 -11.23 -34.36 41.18
CA GLU A 410 -10.72 -34.65 42.53
C GLU A 410 -10.89 -36.14 42.90
N GLU A 411 -12.01 -36.77 42.52
CA GLU A 411 -12.26 -38.20 42.75
C GLU A 411 -11.28 -39.09 41.96
N VAL A 412 -11.00 -38.75 40.70
CA VAL A 412 -10.00 -39.44 39.86
C VAL A 412 -8.58 -39.27 40.42
N GLU A 413 -8.30 -38.13 41.05
CA GLU A 413 -7.03 -37.86 41.75
C GLU A 413 -6.93 -38.56 43.11
N GLY A 414 -8.02 -39.12 43.62
CA GLY A 414 -8.13 -39.78 44.92
C GLY A 414 -7.00 -40.77 45.26
N PRO A 415 -6.48 -41.60 44.34
CA PRO A 415 -5.34 -42.48 44.61
C PRO A 415 -4.08 -41.71 45.05
N PHE A 416 -3.82 -40.54 44.46
CA PHE A 416 -2.68 -39.70 44.85
C PHE A 416 -2.93 -38.96 46.16
N LEU A 417 -4.16 -38.48 46.39
CA LEU A 417 -4.51 -37.72 47.59
C LEU A 417 -4.51 -38.57 48.88
N LYS A 418 -4.72 -39.89 48.77
CA LYS A 418 -4.67 -40.83 49.90
C LYS A 418 -3.24 -41.21 50.33
N GLY A 419 -2.21 -40.58 49.75
CA GLY A 419 -0.82 -40.88 50.08
C GLY A 419 -0.37 -42.26 49.59
N ILE A 420 -1.07 -42.85 48.60
CA ILE A 420 -0.60 -44.06 47.92
C ILE A 420 0.47 -43.62 46.91
N GLU A 421 1.62 -43.17 47.42
CA GLU A 421 2.72 -42.63 46.60
C GLU A 421 3.40 -43.72 45.74
N ILE A 422 3.17 -44.98 46.11
CA ILE A 422 3.67 -46.19 45.44
C ILE A 422 2.52 -46.87 44.70
N LEU A 423 1.87 -46.14 43.78
CA LEU A 423 1.18 -46.81 42.67
C LEU A 423 2.23 -47.50 41.79
N SER A 424 1.90 -48.69 41.28
CA SER A 424 2.71 -49.31 40.24
C SER A 424 2.86 -48.33 39.06
N PRO A 425 4.00 -48.34 38.34
CA PRO A 425 4.21 -47.42 37.23
C PRO A 425 3.06 -47.41 36.21
N ALA A 426 2.51 -48.59 35.91
CA ALA A 426 1.37 -48.74 35.00
C ALA A 426 0.10 -48.06 35.53
N LEU A 427 -0.28 -48.31 36.79
CA LEU A 427 -1.47 -47.68 37.41
C LEU A 427 -1.29 -46.17 37.58
N ALA A 428 -0.07 -45.70 37.84
CA ALA A 428 0.24 -44.28 37.94
C ALA A 428 0.04 -43.57 36.60
N LEU A 429 0.52 -44.16 35.49
CA LEU A 429 0.34 -43.61 34.15
C LEU A 429 -1.14 -43.57 33.74
N GLU A 430 -1.88 -44.64 34.03
CA GLU A 430 -3.33 -44.71 33.76
C GLU A 430 -4.10 -43.66 34.57
N THR A 431 -3.83 -43.55 35.88
CA THR A 431 -4.46 -42.54 36.74
C THR A 431 -4.12 -41.12 36.26
N ILE A 432 -2.87 -40.87 35.84
CA ILE A 432 -2.48 -39.59 35.27
C ILE A 432 -3.29 -39.26 34.01
N ALA A 433 -3.44 -40.21 33.09
CA ALA A 433 -4.21 -40.01 31.87
C ALA A 433 -5.69 -39.70 32.18
N LEU A 434 -6.29 -40.39 33.15
CA LEU A 434 -7.65 -40.12 33.61
C LEU A 434 -7.79 -38.73 34.24
N CYS A 435 -6.84 -38.33 35.09
CA CYS A 435 -6.80 -36.98 35.68
C CYS A 435 -6.73 -35.89 34.60
N GLU A 436 -5.93 -36.10 33.55
CA GLU A 436 -5.83 -35.14 32.44
C GLU A 436 -7.14 -35.03 31.63
N ALA A 437 -7.79 -36.16 31.35
CA ALA A 437 -9.08 -36.18 30.68
C ALA A 437 -10.15 -35.46 31.53
N ALA A 438 -10.17 -35.70 32.85
CA ALA A 438 -11.07 -35.03 33.78
C ALA A 438 -10.78 -33.52 33.86
N ALA A 439 -9.51 -33.11 33.92
CA ALA A 439 -9.12 -31.70 33.89
C ALA A 439 -9.56 -31.00 32.60
N ALA A 440 -9.41 -31.66 31.43
CA ALA A 440 -9.86 -31.14 30.15
C ALA A 440 -11.40 -30.97 30.10
N SER A 441 -12.15 -31.94 30.64
CA SER A 441 -13.60 -31.85 30.78
C SER A 441 -14.02 -30.66 31.66
N THR A 442 -13.39 -30.50 32.83
CA THR A 442 -13.64 -29.38 33.74
C THR A 442 -13.29 -28.04 33.09
N GLN A 443 -12.17 -27.94 32.37
CA GLN A 443 -11.77 -26.74 31.65
C GLN A 443 -12.83 -26.34 30.61
N LYS A 444 -13.35 -27.29 29.83
CA LYS A 444 -14.44 -27.04 28.87
C LYS A 444 -15.72 -26.54 29.53
N ALA A 445 -16.12 -27.15 30.65
CA ALA A 445 -17.28 -26.69 31.42
C ALA A 445 -17.07 -25.26 31.96
N LEU A 446 -15.86 -24.97 32.42
CA LEU A 446 -15.47 -23.68 32.98
C LEU A 446 -15.46 -22.56 31.95
N GLU A 447 -14.98 -22.82 30.73
CA GLU A 447 -15.02 -21.87 29.62
C GLU A 447 -16.47 -21.51 29.26
N LYS A 448 -17.35 -22.51 29.17
CA LYS A 448 -18.78 -22.30 28.93
C LYS A 448 -19.43 -21.44 30.02
N ALA A 449 -19.20 -21.77 31.30
CA ALA A 449 -19.77 -21.03 32.42
C ALA A 449 -19.25 -19.57 32.45
N ARG A 450 -17.96 -19.35 32.17
CA ARG A 450 -17.38 -18.00 32.13
C ARG A 450 -17.99 -17.13 31.03
N LEU A 451 -18.19 -17.68 29.83
CA LEU A 451 -18.86 -16.96 28.74
C LEU A 451 -20.28 -16.57 29.14
N PHE A 452 -21.05 -17.52 29.69
CA PHE A 452 -22.39 -17.27 30.21
C PHE A 452 -22.42 -16.15 31.26
N PHE A 453 -21.56 -16.21 32.29
CA PHE A 453 -21.54 -15.19 33.35
C PHE A 453 -21.07 -13.83 32.82
N ALA A 454 -20.11 -13.79 31.91
CA ALA A 454 -19.67 -12.53 31.31
C ALA A 454 -20.80 -11.83 30.55
N GLU A 455 -21.58 -12.57 29.77
CA GLU A 455 -22.69 -12.02 28.97
C GLU A 455 -23.90 -11.66 29.84
N SER A 456 -24.34 -12.59 30.70
CA SER A 456 -25.50 -12.42 31.59
C SER A 456 -25.30 -11.30 32.62
N CYS A 457 -24.11 -11.18 33.23
CA CYS A 457 -23.80 -10.07 34.14
C CYS A 457 -23.74 -8.73 33.40
N LYS A 458 -23.21 -8.69 32.18
CA LYS A 458 -23.18 -7.48 31.36
C LYS A 458 -24.59 -7.01 30.99
N GLU A 459 -25.45 -7.93 30.56
CA GLU A 459 -26.86 -7.64 30.24
C GLU A 459 -27.61 -7.20 31.52
N ALA A 460 -27.46 -7.93 32.63
CA ALA A 460 -28.13 -7.62 33.88
C ALA A 460 -27.68 -6.29 34.51
N ALA A 461 -26.43 -5.89 34.30
CA ALA A 461 -25.92 -4.58 34.73
C ALA A 461 -26.54 -3.41 33.94
N ALA A 462 -27.12 -3.67 32.76
CA ALA A 462 -27.78 -2.66 31.94
C ALA A 462 -29.28 -2.49 32.27
N PHE A 463 -29.84 -3.32 33.17
CA PHE A 463 -31.24 -3.23 33.57
C PHE A 463 -31.54 -1.94 34.32
N LYS A 464 -32.69 -1.33 34.03
CA LYS A 464 -33.13 -0.03 34.60
C LYS A 464 -34.22 -0.16 35.65
N CYS A 465 -34.83 -1.33 35.79
CA CYS A 465 -35.90 -1.58 36.73
C CYS A 465 -35.43 -1.38 38.19
N GLU A 466 -36.20 -0.58 38.95
CA GLU A 466 -35.88 -0.24 40.34
C GLU A 466 -36.32 -1.29 41.37
N ASP A 467 -36.82 -2.45 40.92
CA ASP A 467 -37.29 -3.51 41.80
C ASP A 467 -36.17 -4.02 42.73
N PRO A 468 -36.32 -3.95 44.07
CA PRO A 468 -35.32 -4.46 45.01
C PRO A 468 -35.04 -5.96 44.83
N ALA A 469 -36.03 -6.77 44.41
CA ALA A 469 -35.84 -8.19 44.16
C ALA A 469 -34.91 -8.45 42.96
N LEU A 470 -34.99 -7.60 41.93
CA LEU A 470 -34.09 -7.63 40.78
C LEU A 470 -32.64 -7.37 41.22
N ARG A 471 -32.42 -6.33 42.03
CA ARG A 471 -31.07 -5.98 42.55
C ARG A 471 -30.45 -7.14 43.34
N LEU A 472 -31.24 -7.82 44.17
CA LEU A 472 -30.78 -9.00 44.90
C LEU A 472 -30.43 -10.16 43.96
N SER A 473 -31.18 -10.34 42.87
CA SER A 473 -30.92 -11.36 41.85
C SER A 473 -29.60 -11.07 41.12
N VAL A 474 -29.34 -9.84 40.69
CA VAL A 474 -28.07 -9.44 40.05
C VAL A 474 -26.86 -9.65 40.98
N GLN A 475 -27.00 -9.31 42.27
CA GLN A 475 -25.96 -9.60 43.27
C GLN A 475 -25.71 -11.10 43.43
N SER A 476 -26.79 -11.90 43.41
CA SER A 476 -26.69 -13.35 43.53
C SER A 476 -26.02 -13.97 42.30
N LEU A 477 -26.30 -13.46 41.10
CA LEU A 477 -25.63 -13.86 39.86
C LEU A 477 -24.11 -13.57 39.93
N THR A 478 -23.74 -12.42 40.49
CA THR A 478 -22.33 -12.05 40.70
C THR A 478 -21.63 -13.01 41.69
N LYS A 479 -22.33 -13.43 42.76
CA LYS A 479 -21.81 -14.44 43.70
C LYS A 479 -21.61 -15.80 43.03
N LEU A 480 -22.50 -16.20 42.13
CA LEU A 480 -22.34 -17.44 41.35
C LEU A 480 -21.13 -17.36 40.42
N SER A 481 -20.94 -16.23 39.73
CA SER A 481 -19.73 -15.98 38.93
C SER A 481 -18.44 -16.08 39.77
N ALA A 482 -18.46 -15.57 41.01
CA ALA A 482 -17.33 -15.68 41.93
C ALA A 482 -17.05 -17.14 42.34
N ARG A 483 -18.08 -17.97 42.57
CA ARG A 483 -17.94 -19.41 42.82
C ARG A 483 -17.24 -20.13 41.67
N VAL A 484 -17.66 -19.86 40.42
CA VAL A 484 -17.01 -20.43 39.23
C VAL A 484 -15.54 -19.98 39.13
N HIS A 485 -15.23 -18.74 39.50
CA HIS A 485 -13.84 -18.28 39.56
C HIS A 485 -13.00 -19.07 40.58
N THR A 486 -13.55 -19.38 41.75
CA THR A 486 -12.89 -20.23 42.75
C THR A 486 -12.60 -21.63 42.20
N VAL A 487 -13.55 -22.26 41.49
CA VAL A 487 -13.30 -23.56 40.85
C VAL A 487 -12.18 -23.47 39.80
N ALA A 488 -12.09 -22.36 39.06
CA ALA A 488 -10.98 -22.15 38.13
C ALA A 488 -9.61 -22.10 38.81
N GLN A 489 -9.54 -21.49 40.00
CA GLN A 489 -8.30 -21.46 40.79
C GLN A 489 -7.93 -22.86 41.27
N LYS A 490 -8.91 -23.65 41.71
CA LYS A 490 -8.71 -25.07 42.07
C LYS A 490 -8.21 -25.91 40.90
N LEU A 491 -8.82 -25.78 39.72
CA LEU A 491 -8.39 -26.50 38.52
C LEU A 491 -6.95 -26.14 38.12
N ARG A 492 -6.55 -24.87 38.23
CA ARG A 492 -5.16 -24.46 37.99
C ARG A 492 -4.18 -25.09 38.96
N GLN A 493 -4.56 -25.21 40.24
CA GLN A 493 -3.74 -25.88 41.24
C GLN A 493 -3.64 -27.38 40.94
N TYR A 494 -4.77 -28.02 40.66
CA TYR A 494 -4.85 -29.42 40.24
C TYR A 494 -3.91 -29.75 39.08
N CYS A 495 -3.92 -28.95 38.01
CA CYS A 495 -3.03 -29.17 36.87
C CYS A 495 -1.54 -29.05 37.25
N LYS A 496 -1.18 -28.09 38.11
CA LYS A 496 0.21 -27.94 38.61
C LYS A 496 0.65 -29.15 39.41
N ASP A 497 -0.22 -29.67 40.28
CA ASP A 497 0.08 -30.84 41.11
C ASP A 497 0.23 -32.09 40.23
N MET A 498 -0.61 -32.23 39.20
CA MET A 498 -0.49 -33.28 38.19
C MET A 498 0.83 -33.21 37.41
N GLU A 499 1.25 -32.03 36.97
CA GLU A 499 2.57 -31.83 36.33
C GLU A 499 3.73 -32.21 37.27
N GLY A 500 3.63 -31.85 38.55
CA GLY A 500 4.60 -32.25 39.57
C GLY A 500 4.73 -33.76 39.67
N ARG A 501 3.61 -34.50 39.71
CA ARG A 501 3.59 -35.96 39.78
C ARG A 501 4.16 -36.61 38.51
N LYS A 502 3.87 -36.06 37.34
CA LYS A 502 4.46 -36.50 36.07
C LYS A 502 5.98 -36.41 36.09
N ARG A 503 6.54 -35.30 36.58
CA ARG A 503 7.99 -35.10 36.69
C ARG A 503 8.65 -36.09 37.64
N LEU A 504 7.99 -36.37 38.77
CA LEU A 504 8.49 -37.35 39.75
C LEU A 504 8.53 -38.77 39.20
N LYS A 505 7.55 -39.17 38.37
CA LYS A 505 7.50 -40.52 37.76
C LYS A 505 8.30 -40.65 36.47
N GLY A 506 8.61 -39.55 35.78
CA GLY A 506 9.46 -39.56 34.58
C GLY A 506 10.97 -39.62 34.87
N ASN A 507 11.37 -39.31 36.11
CA ASN A 507 12.77 -39.33 36.57
C ASN A 507 13.13 -40.58 37.40
N SER A 508 12.16 -41.49 37.63
CA SER A 508 12.30 -42.76 38.36
C SER A 508 12.16 -43.92 37.39
#